data_AF-A0A973FCJ2-F1
#
_entry.id   AF-A0A973FCJ2-F1
#
_cell.length_a   1.000
_cell.length_b   1.000
_cell.length_c   1.000
_cell.angle_alpha   90.00
_cell.angle_beta   90.00
_cell.angle_gamma   90.00
#
_symmetry.space_group_name_H-M   'P 1'
#
loop_
_entity.id
_entity.type
_entity.pdbx_description
1 polymer ?
#
loop_
_entity_poly.entity_id
_entity_poly.type
_entity_poly.pdbx_seq_one_letter_code
_entity_poly.pdbx_strand_id
1 'polypeptide(L)'
;MKNATLKNLATAAAIALSLFTSATLLASTSFSPAATLADAEQTAKNTTYFVAYKSNTYGESIPEEQRLERLNRINREITRVCDSFSITLPKVTRMNVLDSNRGMYNPDRDEITFSTNNMERTLRHEFGHVIDIRLNVNNGEWKTLVRSLESKYGFAPSNYARTNESEYWAEAFAGYTSPNYGTTINRFPAELERFIQKVLARISTVNVMTASR
;
A
#
# COMPACT_ATOMS: atom_id res chain seq x y z
N MET A 1 -35.30 19.25 -14.37
CA MET A 1 -34.47 19.32 -13.15
C MET A 1 -34.60 18.08 -12.24
N LYS A 2 -35.79 17.50 -12.01
CA LYS A 2 -35.97 16.31 -11.14
C LYS A 2 -35.17 15.05 -11.55
N ASN A 3 -35.00 14.79 -12.86
CA ASN A 3 -34.32 13.57 -13.34
C ASN A 3 -32.78 13.60 -13.20
N ALA A 4 -32.16 14.78 -13.23
CA ALA A 4 -30.71 14.90 -13.05
C ALA A 4 -30.32 14.70 -11.58
N THR A 5 -31.13 15.23 -10.66
CA THR A 5 -30.94 15.06 -9.21
C THR A 5 -31.14 13.61 -8.80
N LEU A 6 -32.14 12.90 -9.37
CA LEU A 6 -32.37 11.48 -9.12
C LEU A 6 -31.23 10.58 -9.64
N LYS A 7 -30.68 10.88 -10.84
CA LYS A 7 -29.50 10.16 -11.35
C LYS A 7 -28.27 10.39 -10.46
N ASN A 8 -28.02 11.63 -10.04
CA ASN A 8 -26.89 11.94 -9.16
C ASN A 8 -27.04 11.30 -7.76
N LEU A 9 -28.26 11.22 -7.23
CA LEU A 9 -28.56 10.49 -6.00
C LEU A 9 -28.39 8.98 -6.15
N ALA A 10 -28.79 8.39 -7.28
CA ALA A 10 -28.59 6.98 -7.56
C ALA A 10 -27.09 6.63 -7.76
N THR A 11 -26.32 7.49 -8.42
CA THR A 11 -24.87 7.32 -8.56
C THR A 11 -24.14 7.50 -7.23
N ALA A 12 -24.54 8.49 -6.41
CA ALA A 12 -23.99 8.67 -5.07
C ALA A 12 -24.36 7.50 -4.13
N ALA A 13 -25.58 6.96 -4.24
CA ALA A 13 -26.02 5.79 -3.49
C ALA A 13 -25.28 4.52 -3.94
N ALA A 14 -25.00 4.33 -5.23
CA ALA A 14 -24.21 3.21 -5.73
C ALA A 14 -22.74 3.28 -5.27
N ILE A 15 -22.15 4.49 -5.24
CA ILE A 15 -20.82 4.72 -4.67
C ILE A 15 -20.84 4.47 -3.16
N ALA A 16 -21.83 4.97 -2.44
CA ALA A 16 -21.98 4.72 -1.00
C ALA A 16 -22.18 3.23 -0.68
N LEU A 17 -23.00 2.50 -1.45
CA LEU A 17 -23.21 1.06 -1.26
C LEU A 17 -21.94 0.25 -1.54
N SER A 18 -21.10 0.69 -2.49
CA SER A 18 -19.79 0.09 -2.76
C SER A 18 -18.72 0.42 -1.71
N LEU A 19 -18.92 1.47 -0.90
CA LEU A 19 -18.02 1.86 0.20
C LEU A 19 -18.33 1.13 1.52
N PHE A 20 -19.51 0.50 1.61
CA PHE A 20 -20.00 -0.25 2.78
C PHE A 20 -19.88 -1.78 2.64
N THR A 21 -19.22 -2.28 1.59
CA THR A 21 -18.64 -3.62 1.70
C THR A 21 -17.50 -3.54 2.71
N SER A 22 -17.83 -3.85 3.97
CA SER A 22 -16.89 -4.43 4.92
C SER A 22 -15.94 -5.30 4.13
N ALA A 23 -14.63 -5.03 4.23
CA ALA A 23 -13.59 -5.84 3.61
C ALA A 23 -14.07 -7.28 3.68
N THR A 24 -14.44 -7.81 2.50
CA THR A 24 -14.94 -9.17 2.40
C THR A 24 -13.97 -10.04 3.18
N LEU A 25 -14.41 -11.14 3.78
CA LEU A 25 -13.46 -12.21 4.10
C LEU A 25 -12.81 -12.59 2.75
N LEU A 26 -11.77 -11.86 2.39
CA LEU A 26 -11.26 -11.78 1.02
C LEU A 26 -10.41 -13.01 0.85
N ALA A 27 -10.92 -13.87 -0.04
CA ALA A 27 -10.34 -15.03 -0.69
C ALA A 27 -9.07 -15.58 -0.06
N SER A 28 -9.04 -16.90 0.19
CA SER A 28 -7.77 -17.62 0.24
C SER A 28 -7.00 -17.30 -1.04
N THR A 29 -6.06 -16.36 -0.96
CA THR A 29 -5.25 -15.96 -2.10
C THR A 29 -4.49 -17.19 -2.51
N SER A 30 -4.77 -17.73 -3.70
CA SER A 30 -4.00 -18.82 -4.28
C SER A 30 -2.64 -18.27 -4.74
N PHE A 31 -1.84 -17.79 -3.79
CA PHE A 31 -0.45 -17.46 -4.04
C PHE A 31 0.30 -18.79 -4.13
N SER A 32 0.73 -19.14 -5.32
CA SER A 32 1.68 -20.23 -5.53
C SER A 32 3.09 -19.64 -5.46
N PRO A 33 3.92 -20.03 -4.47
CA PRO A 33 5.30 -19.57 -4.41
C PRO A 33 6.07 -20.04 -5.65
N ALA A 34 6.95 -19.20 -6.17
CA ALA A 34 7.84 -19.56 -7.25
C ALA A 34 8.80 -20.67 -6.81
N ALA A 35 9.05 -21.64 -7.70
CA ALA A 35 9.98 -22.74 -7.45
C ALA A 35 11.45 -22.32 -7.60
N THR A 36 11.72 -21.26 -8.37
CA THR A 36 13.07 -20.75 -8.63
C THR A 36 13.18 -19.25 -8.36
N LEU A 37 14.40 -18.77 -8.11
CA LEU A 37 14.66 -17.34 -7.92
C LEU A 37 14.29 -16.52 -9.17
N ALA A 38 14.59 -17.06 -10.36
CA ALA A 38 14.28 -16.40 -11.64
C ALA A 38 12.76 -16.20 -11.82
N ASP A 39 11.95 -17.20 -11.46
CA ASP A 39 10.49 -17.10 -11.53
C ASP A 39 9.94 -16.09 -10.50
N ALA A 40 10.55 -16.05 -9.30
CA ALA A 40 10.20 -15.08 -8.27
C ALA A 40 10.52 -13.64 -8.73
N GLU A 41 11.68 -13.42 -9.35
CA GLU A 41 12.09 -12.13 -9.92
C GLU A 41 11.17 -11.72 -11.07
N GLN A 42 10.78 -12.67 -11.93
CA GLN A 42 9.85 -12.40 -13.01
C GLN A 42 8.47 -11.98 -12.49
N THR A 43 8.00 -12.59 -11.40
CA THR A 43 6.77 -12.19 -10.72
C THR A 43 6.89 -10.77 -10.13
N ALA A 44 8.03 -10.47 -9.50
CA ALA A 44 8.28 -9.15 -8.90
C ALA A 44 8.26 -8.01 -9.94
N LYS A 45 8.56 -8.30 -11.23
CA LYS A 45 8.52 -7.31 -12.31
C LYS A 45 7.13 -6.71 -12.60
N ASN A 46 6.08 -7.30 -12.02
CA ASN A 46 4.73 -6.71 -12.03
C ASN A 46 4.68 -5.41 -11.20
N THR A 47 5.53 -5.28 -10.19
CA THR A 47 5.57 -4.14 -9.25
C THR A 47 6.93 -3.46 -9.15
N THR A 48 7.96 -3.98 -9.82
CA THR A 48 9.27 -3.31 -9.93
C THR A 48 9.88 -3.45 -11.32
N TYR A 49 10.85 -2.61 -11.70
CA TYR A 49 11.67 -2.83 -12.89
C TYR A 49 12.92 -3.68 -12.59
N PHE A 50 13.46 -3.60 -11.38
CA PHE A 50 14.71 -4.27 -11.02
C PHE A 50 14.72 -4.73 -9.56
N VAL A 51 15.18 -5.97 -9.32
CA VAL A 51 15.41 -6.50 -7.97
C VAL A 51 16.90 -6.52 -7.68
N ALA A 52 17.30 -5.99 -6.52
CA ALA A 52 18.68 -5.89 -6.08
C ALA A 52 18.89 -6.61 -4.74
N TYR A 53 20.03 -7.31 -4.60
CA TYR A 53 20.40 -8.06 -3.39
C TYR A 53 21.72 -7.60 -2.76
N LYS A 54 22.32 -6.53 -3.27
CA LYS A 54 23.64 -6.04 -2.83
C LYS A 54 23.49 -5.08 -1.64
N SER A 55 24.40 -5.16 -0.66
CA SER A 55 24.44 -4.21 0.46
C SER A 55 24.41 -2.76 -0.03
N ASN A 56 23.78 -1.90 0.75
CA ASN A 56 23.76 -0.46 0.52
C ASN A 56 23.79 0.27 1.88
N THR A 57 23.72 1.60 1.87
CA THR A 57 23.73 2.42 3.09
C THR A 57 22.59 2.09 4.08
N TYR A 58 21.57 1.35 3.63
CA TYR A 58 20.37 1.06 4.38
C TYR A 58 20.25 -0.41 4.81
N GLY A 59 21.12 -1.31 4.38
CA GLY A 59 21.05 -2.72 4.75
C GLY A 59 22.13 -3.61 4.13
N GLU A 60 22.24 -4.81 4.66
CA GLU A 60 23.21 -5.81 4.22
C GLU A 60 22.62 -6.77 3.18
N SER A 61 23.47 -7.29 2.30
CA SER A 61 23.07 -8.32 1.34
C SER A 61 22.55 -9.56 2.05
N ILE A 62 21.47 -10.14 1.52
CA ILE A 62 21.00 -11.45 1.99
C ILE A 62 21.79 -12.60 1.35
N PRO A 63 22.03 -13.70 2.09
CA PRO A 63 22.62 -14.92 1.54
C PRO A 63 21.80 -15.47 0.36
N GLU A 64 22.47 -16.08 -0.62
CA GLU A 64 21.85 -16.51 -1.87
C GLU A 64 20.74 -17.52 -1.66
N GLU A 65 20.95 -18.46 -0.74
CA GLU A 65 20.01 -19.49 -0.33
C GLU A 65 18.71 -18.92 0.28
N GLN A 66 18.74 -17.68 0.79
CA GLN A 66 17.56 -17.02 1.36
C GLN A 66 16.77 -16.19 0.34
N ARG A 67 17.37 -15.83 -0.80
CA ARG A 67 16.77 -14.87 -1.76
C ARG A 67 15.40 -15.29 -2.25
N LEU A 68 15.24 -16.58 -2.58
CA LEU A 68 13.98 -17.12 -3.08
C LEU A 68 12.87 -16.99 -2.03
N GLU A 69 13.13 -17.40 -0.79
CA GLU A 69 12.15 -17.33 0.29
C GLU A 69 11.74 -15.88 0.57
N ARG A 70 12.72 -14.96 0.67
CA ARG A 70 12.45 -13.54 0.92
C ARG A 70 11.61 -12.92 -0.19
N LEU A 71 11.96 -13.17 -1.45
CA LEU A 71 11.24 -12.62 -2.59
C LEU A 71 9.83 -13.22 -2.73
N ASN A 72 9.67 -14.53 -2.49
CA ASN A 72 8.34 -15.15 -2.45
C ASN A 72 7.45 -14.53 -1.36
N ARG A 73 8.00 -14.22 -0.19
CA ARG A 73 7.25 -13.55 0.89
C ARG A 73 6.86 -12.11 0.51
N ILE A 74 7.71 -11.37 -0.20
CA ILE A 74 7.38 -10.06 -0.78
C ILE A 74 6.24 -10.18 -1.80
N ASN A 75 6.39 -11.08 -2.78
CA ASN A 75 5.41 -11.29 -3.85
C ASN A 75 4.05 -11.71 -3.29
N ARG A 76 4.04 -12.57 -2.25
CA ARG A 76 2.82 -12.98 -1.54
C ARG A 76 2.10 -11.79 -0.95
N GLU A 77 2.81 -10.91 -0.26
CA GLU A 77 2.19 -9.74 0.39
C GLU A 77 1.68 -8.72 -0.62
N ILE A 78 2.44 -8.47 -1.69
CA ILE A 78 1.99 -7.61 -2.80
C ILE A 78 0.71 -8.17 -3.41
N THR A 79 0.70 -9.46 -3.74
CA THR A 79 -0.47 -10.15 -4.31
C THR A 79 -1.66 -10.04 -3.37
N ARG A 80 -1.46 -10.32 -2.08
CA ARG A 80 -2.52 -10.21 -1.07
C ARG A 80 -3.13 -8.81 -1.01
N VAL A 81 -2.31 -7.76 -0.96
CA VAL A 81 -2.80 -6.37 -0.93
C VAL A 81 -3.55 -6.04 -2.22
N CYS A 82 -2.96 -6.36 -3.38
CA CYS A 82 -3.58 -6.11 -4.69
C CYS A 82 -4.94 -6.80 -4.81
N ASP A 83 -5.03 -8.09 -4.47
CA ASP A 83 -6.26 -8.88 -4.57
C ASP A 83 -7.31 -8.40 -3.56
N SER A 84 -6.90 -8.19 -2.31
CA SER A 84 -7.81 -7.77 -1.22
C SER A 84 -8.51 -6.46 -1.54
N PHE A 85 -7.79 -5.51 -2.15
CA PHE A 85 -8.32 -4.18 -2.42
C PHE A 85 -8.66 -3.96 -3.90
N SER A 86 -8.51 -4.98 -4.74
CA SER A 86 -8.70 -4.89 -6.20
C SER A 86 -7.91 -3.71 -6.80
N ILE A 87 -6.65 -3.58 -6.40
CA ILE A 87 -5.72 -2.54 -6.84
C ILE A 87 -4.52 -3.17 -7.56
N THR A 88 -3.75 -2.36 -8.28
CA THR A 88 -2.38 -2.71 -8.67
C THR A 88 -1.45 -1.66 -8.11
N LEU A 89 -0.50 -2.06 -7.27
CA LEU A 89 0.46 -1.14 -6.69
C LEU A 89 1.32 -0.49 -7.78
N PRO A 90 1.67 0.81 -7.64
CA PRO A 90 2.53 1.48 -8.61
C PRO A 90 3.89 0.80 -8.74
N LYS A 91 4.41 0.70 -9.97
CA LYS A 91 5.77 0.19 -10.20
C LYS A 91 6.83 1.15 -9.65
N VAL A 92 7.82 0.58 -8.96
CA VAL A 92 9.06 1.25 -8.56
C VAL A 92 10.24 0.82 -9.42
N THR A 93 11.21 1.69 -9.60
CA THR A 93 12.40 1.42 -10.41
C THR A 93 13.25 0.31 -9.83
N ARG A 94 13.47 0.32 -8.52
CA ARG A 94 14.27 -0.71 -7.86
C ARG A 94 13.67 -1.17 -6.55
N MET A 95 13.76 -2.47 -6.32
CA MET A 95 13.44 -3.13 -5.07
C MET A 95 14.71 -3.76 -4.50
N ASN A 96 15.19 -3.24 -3.36
CA ASN A 96 16.32 -3.80 -2.64
C ASN A 96 15.80 -4.80 -1.61
N VAL A 97 16.16 -6.07 -1.78
CA VAL A 97 15.84 -7.17 -0.87
C VAL A 97 17.09 -7.44 -0.02
N LEU A 98 17.16 -6.73 1.10
CA LEU A 98 18.34 -6.66 1.99
C LEU A 98 17.92 -6.96 3.42
N ASP A 99 18.87 -7.41 4.24
CA ASP A 99 18.71 -7.43 5.69
C ASP A 99 18.92 -6.01 6.22
N SER A 100 17.79 -5.35 6.51
CA SER A 100 17.77 -4.03 7.11
C SER A 100 16.93 -4.01 8.38
N ASN A 101 17.35 -3.17 9.33
CA ASN A 101 16.57 -2.86 10.52
C ASN A 101 15.41 -1.89 10.24
N ARG A 102 15.32 -1.29 9.04
CA ARG A 102 14.27 -0.33 8.66
C ARG A 102 13.88 -0.47 7.19
N GLY A 103 12.64 -0.10 6.87
CA GLY A 103 12.27 0.14 5.48
C GLY A 103 12.66 1.56 5.07
N MET A 104 12.75 1.78 3.76
CA MET A 104 12.87 3.13 3.21
C MET A 104 12.44 3.14 1.74
N TYR A 105 11.63 4.12 1.38
CA TYR A 105 11.42 4.57 0.03
C TYR A 105 12.23 5.85 -0.27
N ASN A 106 13.03 5.81 -1.33
CA ASN A 106 13.76 6.96 -1.84
C ASN A 106 13.05 7.48 -3.12
N PRO A 107 12.40 8.66 -3.08
CA PRO A 107 11.64 9.17 -4.21
C PRO A 107 12.53 9.65 -5.37
N ASP A 108 13.75 10.14 -5.09
CA ASP A 108 14.65 10.66 -6.12
C ASP A 108 15.16 9.56 -7.06
N ARG A 109 15.33 8.35 -6.51
CA ARG A 109 15.78 7.17 -7.26
C ARG A 109 14.66 6.17 -7.54
N ASP A 110 13.45 6.42 -7.03
CA ASP A 110 12.29 5.53 -7.10
C ASP A 110 12.64 4.10 -6.65
N GLU A 111 13.29 4.00 -5.48
CA GLU A 111 13.78 2.74 -4.91
C GLU A 111 13.16 2.45 -3.55
N ILE A 112 12.75 1.19 -3.33
CA ILE A 112 12.38 0.70 -1.99
C ILE A 112 13.48 -0.20 -1.44
N THR A 113 13.77 -0.08 -0.15
CA THR A 113 14.49 -1.08 0.65
C THR A 113 13.53 -1.62 1.70
N PHE A 114 13.42 -2.95 1.80
CA PHE A 114 12.57 -3.58 2.82
C PHE A 114 13.37 -4.03 4.03
N SER A 115 12.76 -3.90 5.20
CA SER A 115 13.24 -4.58 6.42
C SER A 115 12.72 -6.00 6.45
N THR A 116 13.59 -6.94 6.78
CA THR A 116 13.25 -8.35 6.92
C THR A 116 12.58 -8.70 8.26
N ASN A 117 12.71 -7.83 9.28
CA ASN A 117 12.21 -8.05 10.65
C ASN A 117 10.71 -7.76 10.83
N ASN A 118 10.05 -7.12 9.86
CA ASN A 118 8.58 -6.99 9.79
C ASN A 118 8.14 -6.75 8.34
N MET A 119 8.57 -7.65 7.46
CA MET A 119 8.58 -7.41 6.02
C MET A 119 7.22 -7.03 5.45
N GLU A 120 6.14 -7.69 5.85
CA GLU A 120 4.80 -7.39 5.33
C GLU A 120 4.35 -5.98 5.72
N ARG A 121 4.51 -5.58 7.00
CA ARG A 121 4.14 -4.23 7.44
C ARG A 121 5.01 -3.17 6.78
N THR A 122 6.32 -3.39 6.79
CA THR A 122 7.28 -2.45 6.17
C THR A 122 6.99 -2.30 4.69
N LEU A 123 6.70 -3.39 3.99
CA LEU A 123 6.33 -3.34 2.58
C LEU A 123 5.12 -2.44 2.34
N ARG A 124 4.04 -2.63 3.11
CA ARG A 124 2.85 -1.79 2.98
C ARG A 124 3.18 -0.33 3.30
N HIS A 125 3.96 -0.07 4.33
CA HIS A 125 4.39 1.28 4.71
C HIS A 125 5.16 1.97 3.57
N GLU A 126 6.20 1.33 3.02
CA GLU A 126 6.99 1.93 1.94
C GLU A 126 6.17 2.14 0.66
N PHE A 127 5.29 1.20 0.30
CA PHE A 127 4.34 1.41 -0.80
C PHE A 127 3.35 2.54 -0.50
N GLY A 128 3.02 2.80 0.76
CA GLY A 128 2.29 3.99 1.19
C GLY A 128 2.99 5.27 0.69
N HIS A 129 4.30 5.40 0.92
CA HIS A 129 5.06 6.55 0.40
C HIS A 129 5.12 6.59 -1.14
N VAL A 130 5.25 5.45 -1.82
CA VAL A 130 5.16 5.41 -3.30
C VAL A 130 3.82 5.98 -3.77
N ILE A 131 2.72 5.53 -3.16
CA ILE A 131 1.37 5.98 -3.50
C ILE A 131 1.20 7.46 -3.21
N ASP A 132 1.76 7.96 -2.10
CA ASP A 132 1.76 9.38 -1.76
C ASP A 132 2.35 10.21 -2.90
N ILE A 133 3.57 9.88 -3.33
CA ILE A 133 4.25 10.59 -4.40
C ILE A 133 3.52 10.46 -5.75
N ARG A 134 3.09 9.25 -6.12
CA ARG A 134 2.46 9.02 -7.43
C ARG A 134 1.07 9.64 -7.55
N LEU A 135 0.32 9.72 -6.46
CA LEU A 135 -1.06 10.24 -6.46
C LEU A 135 -1.22 11.62 -5.81
N ASN A 136 -0.12 12.21 -5.34
CA ASN A 136 -0.11 13.46 -4.56
C ASN A 136 -1.12 13.39 -3.41
N VAL A 137 -0.97 12.36 -2.56
CA VAL A 137 -1.89 12.12 -1.44
C VAL A 137 -1.73 13.24 -0.40
N ASN A 138 -0.49 13.65 -0.11
CA ASN A 138 -0.15 14.70 0.85
C ASN A 138 -0.46 16.13 0.34
N ASN A 139 -1.72 16.33 -0.05
CA ASN A 139 -2.28 17.60 -0.51
C ASN A 139 -3.11 18.30 0.60
N GLY A 140 -3.81 19.38 0.25
CA GLY A 140 -4.60 20.17 1.21
C GLY A 140 -5.76 19.41 1.88
N GLU A 141 -6.40 18.47 1.16
CA GLU A 141 -7.48 17.64 1.71
C GLU A 141 -6.92 16.74 2.82
N TRP A 142 -5.81 16.06 2.54
CA TRP A 142 -5.12 15.20 3.51
C TRP A 142 -4.67 15.96 4.75
N LYS A 143 -3.99 17.10 4.57
CA LYS A 143 -3.52 17.92 5.70
C LYS A 143 -4.65 18.43 6.58
N THR A 144 -5.80 18.75 5.98
CA THR A 144 -6.99 19.16 6.74
C THR A 144 -7.56 18.00 7.54
N LEU A 145 -7.62 16.81 6.93
CA LEU A 145 -8.06 15.59 7.61
C LEU A 145 -7.15 15.21 8.77
N VAL A 146 -5.83 15.20 8.59
CA VAL A 146 -4.87 14.89 9.67
C VAL A 146 -5.06 15.85 10.86
N ARG A 147 -5.14 17.16 10.61
CA ARG A 147 -5.41 18.13 11.69
C ARG A 147 -6.72 17.87 12.41
N SER A 148 -7.80 17.54 11.68
CA SER A 148 -9.09 17.16 12.27
C SER A 148 -8.98 15.91 13.13
N LEU A 149 -8.29 14.88 12.64
CA LEU A 149 -8.08 13.61 13.35
C LEU A 149 -7.35 13.83 14.68
N GLU A 150 -6.28 14.63 14.65
CA GLU A 150 -5.49 14.93 15.83
C GLU A 150 -6.24 15.84 16.80
N SER A 151 -6.89 16.92 16.33
CA SER A 151 -7.53 17.89 17.21
C SER A 151 -8.86 17.40 17.79
N LYS A 152 -9.66 16.66 17.01
CA LYS A 152 -11.01 16.22 17.42
C LYS A 152 -11.01 14.89 18.14
N TYR A 153 -10.12 13.96 17.75
CA TYR A 153 -10.12 12.60 18.28
C TYR A 153 -8.83 12.25 19.03
N GLY A 154 -7.81 13.12 19.03
CA GLY A 154 -6.49 12.79 19.56
C GLY A 154 -5.80 11.65 18.81
N PHE A 155 -6.28 11.32 17.61
CA PHE A 155 -5.96 10.06 16.93
C PHE A 155 -4.70 10.21 16.05
N ALA A 156 -3.89 9.15 16.03
CA ALA A 156 -2.88 8.88 15.00
C ALA A 156 -2.76 7.35 14.82
N PRO A 157 -2.48 6.84 13.60
CA PRO A 157 -2.33 5.40 13.34
C PRO A 157 -1.23 4.73 14.18
N SER A 158 -0.19 5.48 14.54
CA SER A 158 0.88 5.07 15.45
C SER A 158 1.56 6.29 16.05
N ASN A 159 2.51 6.09 16.98
CA ASN A 159 3.36 7.18 17.46
C ASN A 159 4.27 7.73 16.36
N TYR A 160 4.73 6.86 15.44
CA TYR A 160 5.61 7.25 14.34
C TYR A 160 4.87 8.08 13.28
N ALA A 161 3.58 7.83 13.08
CA ALA A 161 2.70 8.62 12.21
C ALA A 161 2.69 10.13 12.53
N ARG A 162 3.04 10.52 13.77
CA ARG A 162 3.08 11.93 14.19
C ARG A 162 4.30 12.70 13.71
N THR A 163 5.27 12.03 13.08
CA THR A 163 6.49 12.68 12.61
C THR A 163 6.20 13.70 11.50
N ASN A 164 5.32 13.37 10.55
CA ASN A 164 4.82 14.27 9.51
C ASN A 164 3.63 13.64 8.78
N GLU A 165 2.98 14.39 7.89
CA GLU A 165 1.79 13.90 7.17
C GLU A 165 2.06 12.78 6.17
N SER A 166 3.29 12.64 5.65
CA SER A 166 3.65 11.52 4.77
C SER A 166 3.76 10.22 5.56
N GLU A 167 4.39 10.27 6.73
CA GLU A 167 4.44 9.14 7.69
C GLU A 167 3.06 8.77 8.20
N TYR A 168 2.22 9.77 8.46
CA TYR A 168 0.82 9.53 8.84
C TYR A 168 0.10 8.71 7.78
N TRP A 169 0.28 9.06 6.51
CA TRP A 169 -0.33 8.33 5.40
C TRP A 169 0.25 6.92 5.28
N ALA A 170 1.57 6.76 5.29
CA ALA A 170 2.23 5.46 5.16
C ALA A 170 1.82 4.49 6.27
N GLU A 171 1.73 4.98 7.51
CA GLU A 171 1.27 4.23 8.67
C GLU A 171 -0.23 3.88 8.58
N ALA A 172 -1.06 4.82 8.14
CA ALA A 172 -2.48 4.57 7.91
C ALA A 172 -2.68 3.51 6.82
N PHE A 173 -2.01 3.63 5.69
CA PHE A 173 -2.09 2.66 4.61
C PHE A 173 -1.63 1.27 5.10
N ALA A 174 -0.48 1.19 5.79
CA ALA A 174 0.05 -0.07 6.30
C ALA A 174 -0.85 -0.77 7.33
N GLY A 175 -1.50 0.02 8.19
CA GLY A 175 -2.46 -0.47 9.18
C GLY A 175 -3.77 -0.92 8.54
N TYR A 176 -4.37 -0.09 7.68
CA TYR A 176 -5.66 -0.37 7.01
C TYR A 176 -5.59 -1.60 6.10
N THR A 177 -4.47 -1.79 5.40
CA THR A 177 -4.29 -2.91 4.47
C THR A 177 -3.73 -4.17 5.13
N SER A 178 -3.53 -4.16 6.45
CA SER A 178 -3.09 -5.32 7.24
C SER A 178 -4.16 -6.42 7.24
N PRO A 179 -3.80 -7.72 7.21
CA PRO A 179 -4.77 -8.81 7.38
C PRO A 179 -5.44 -8.80 8.77
N ASN A 180 -4.84 -8.08 9.73
CA ASN A 180 -5.33 -7.95 11.10
C ASN A 180 -6.24 -6.72 11.30
N TYR A 181 -6.53 -5.96 10.25
CA TYR A 181 -7.33 -4.74 10.34
C TYR A 181 -8.79 -5.03 10.68
N GLY A 182 -9.31 -4.43 11.75
CA GLY A 182 -10.64 -4.69 12.27
C GLY A 182 -10.78 -5.99 13.07
N THR A 183 -9.69 -6.74 13.26
CA THR A 183 -9.64 -7.91 14.14
C THR A 183 -8.80 -7.61 15.37
N THR A 184 -7.47 -7.57 15.23
CA THR A 184 -6.53 -7.24 16.31
C THR A 184 -5.94 -5.83 16.17
N ILE A 185 -6.03 -5.22 14.99
CA ILE A 185 -5.76 -3.79 14.78
C ILE A 185 -7.11 -3.06 14.81
N ASN A 186 -7.24 -2.08 15.70
CA ASN A 186 -8.46 -1.28 15.83
C ASN A 186 -8.79 -0.54 14.53
N ARG A 187 -10.09 -0.45 14.24
CA ARG A 187 -10.60 0.36 13.14
C ARG A 187 -10.23 1.83 13.36
N PHE A 188 -9.88 2.49 12.28
CA PHE A 188 -9.60 3.92 12.26
C PHE A 188 -10.89 4.73 12.28
N PRO A 189 -10.82 6.04 12.61
CA PRO A 189 -11.94 6.94 12.43
C PRO A 189 -12.49 6.88 11.01
N ALA A 190 -13.82 6.85 10.87
CA ALA A 190 -14.49 6.59 9.58
C ALA A 190 -14.13 7.60 8.48
N GLU A 191 -13.74 8.83 8.84
CA GLU A 191 -13.25 9.84 7.91
C GLU A 191 -11.87 9.49 7.33
N LEU A 192 -10.99 8.88 8.13
CA LEU A 192 -9.71 8.34 7.65
C LEU A 192 -9.93 7.14 6.73
N GLU A 193 -10.79 6.21 7.12
CA GLU A 193 -11.10 5.03 6.29
C GLU A 193 -11.67 5.44 4.92
N ARG A 194 -12.60 6.39 4.89
CA ARG A 194 -13.16 6.93 3.65
C ARG A 194 -12.10 7.57 2.76
N PHE A 195 -11.16 8.30 3.35
CA PHE A 195 -10.05 8.88 2.60
C PHE A 195 -9.15 7.78 2.00
N ILE A 196 -8.80 6.76 2.78
CA ILE A 196 -7.99 5.62 2.29
C ILE A 196 -8.71 4.91 1.15
N GLN A 197 -10.01 4.63 1.28
CA GLN A 197 -10.81 4.02 0.21
C GLN A 197 -10.84 4.87 -1.06
N LYS A 198 -10.95 6.20 -0.94
CA LYS A 198 -10.86 7.13 -2.08
C LYS A 198 -9.51 7.02 -2.78
N VAL A 199 -8.41 6.91 -2.03
CA VAL A 199 -7.07 6.72 -2.61
C VAL A 199 -6.95 5.34 -3.28
N LEU A 200 -7.40 4.26 -2.64
CA LEU A 200 -7.41 2.91 -3.22
C LEU A 200 -8.16 2.88 -4.56
N ALA A 201 -9.34 3.50 -4.63
CA ALA A 201 -10.10 3.62 -5.87
C ALA A 201 -9.31 4.37 -6.96
N ARG A 202 -8.56 5.43 -6.60
CA ARG A 202 -7.70 6.14 -7.54
C ARG A 202 -6.57 5.25 -8.07
N ILE A 203 -5.94 4.43 -7.23
CA ILE A 203 -4.91 3.46 -7.65
C ILE A 203 -5.47 2.55 -8.75
N SER A 204 -6.67 1.99 -8.58
CA SER A 204 -7.30 1.11 -9.57
C SER A 204 -7.58 1.82 -10.90
N THR A 205 -7.92 3.12 -10.89
CA THR A 205 -8.25 3.88 -12.12
C THR A 205 -7.04 4.27 -12.97
N VAL A 206 -5.87 4.51 -12.38
CA VAL A 206 -4.67 4.93 -13.12
C VAL A 206 -4.18 3.82 -14.07
N ASN A 207 -4.41 2.56 -13.74
CA ASN A 207 -4.03 1.41 -14.57
C ASN A 207 -4.87 1.27 -15.85
N VAL A 208 -6.13 1.72 -15.85
CA VAL A 208 -6.98 1.68 -17.05
C VAL A 208 -6.44 2.63 -18.13
N MET A 209 -5.79 3.72 -17.74
CA MET A 209 -5.28 4.72 -18.68
C MET A 209 -3.89 4.41 -19.23
N THR A 210 -3.09 3.56 -18.58
CA THR A 210 -1.74 3.18 -19.05
C THR A 210 -1.71 1.90 -19.89
N ALA A 211 -2.78 1.08 -19.87
CA ALA A 211 -2.89 -0.17 -20.62
C ALA A 211 -3.33 -0.02 -22.10
N SER A 212 -3.48 1.21 -22.60
CA SER A 212 -3.75 1.49 -24.02
C SER A 212 -2.50 2.02 -24.70
N ARG A 213 -1.59 1.12 -25.11
CA ARG A 213 -0.59 1.37 -26.15
C ARG A 213 -0.34 0.10 -26.94
#